data_AF-A0AAD6VA36-F1
#
_entry.id   AF-A0AAD6VA36-F1
#
_cell.length_a   1.000
_cell.length_b   1.000
_cell.length_c   1.000
_cell.angle_alpha   90.00
_cell.angle_beta   90.00
_cell.angle_gamma   90.00
#
_symmetry.space_group_name_H-M   'P 1'
#
loop_
_entity.id
_entity.type
_entity.pdbx_description
1 polymer ?
#
loop_
_entity_poly.entity_id
_entity_poly.type
_entity_poly.pdbx_seq_one_letter_code
_entity_poly.pdbx_strand_id
1 'polypeptide(L)'
;MYSAIFEKAFHEIGLSTFLSSPRDVYLIILQRGIRLLVYGQSAIVLTAFLKELAFTEFQMGLFMTLTLLGDAAGSLVLTIYADRLGRAKVLFAGSLLMVASGLVFASSQTYAVLLLAAMVGVITPSGNEIGPFRPIEESILAQLANSDDRSTIFAWHFTLSGLALALGNLSGGWLTRVLQQHFGWTPMSAYRGMFVLYSMAGLLNSALAMALSAQVEIQRKSRSSGEEEDGLFNMGEEEEEEEVVEEAKERTALGLSPETKKKVWLLSALFGVDNFSGGLVPVTIIVYFFTNKFHIDEGTLGNTFFITSLVAAISNIVAGALARRFGNVKTMAFTHLPSAILLALVPLPSNFQFARAILIAVFCTTKMDIAPRTAFLASYVSAEERTAVMGIINVVKIFSQSLGPTVTGLLATHGKIWLSFVIAGVLQAAYDLAMLYFFLTVVSVS
;
A
#
# COMPACT_ATOMS: atom_id res chain seq x y z
N MET A 1 -36.71 -6.74 18.50
CA MET A 1 -35.38 -7.13 19.01
C MET A 1 -34.35 -7.26 17.89
N TYR A 2 -34.64 -8.01 16.81
CA TYR A 2 -33.72 -8.12 15.66
C TYR A 2 -33.47 -6.80 14.92
N SER A 3 -34.47 -5.92 14.72
CA SER A 3 -34.23 -4.63 14.04
C SER A 3 -33.36 -3.67 14.85
N ALA A 4 -33.51 -3.62 16.18
CA ALA A 4 -32.71 -2.76 17.04
C ALA A 4 -31.24 -3.19 17.11
N ILE A 5 -30.96 -4.50 17.06
CA ILE A 5 -29.58 -5.03 16.98
C ILE A 5 -28.98 -4.70 15.61
N PHE A 6 -29.78 -4.81 14.54
CA PHE A 6 -29.33 -4.51 13.18
C PHE A 6 -29.08 -3.02 12.97
N GLU A 7 -29.95 -2.13 13.46
CA GLU A 7 -29.77 -0.67 13.44
C GLU A 7 -28.55 -0.24 14.26
N LYS A 8 -28.36 -0.84 15.43
CA LYS A 8 -27.19 -0.55 16.28
C LYS A 8 -25.89 -1.00 15.60
N ALA A 9 -25.87 -2.18 14.99
CA ALA A 9 -24.74 -2.64 14.18
C ALA A 9 -24.52 -1.76 12.93
N PHE A 10 -25.59 -1.32 12.25
CA PHE A 10 -25.54 -0.42 11.11
C PHE A 10 -24.88 0.92 11.46
N HIS A 11 -25.21 1.45 12.64
CA HIS A 11 -24.67 2.70 13.15
C HIS A 11 -23.24 2.52 13.71
N GLU A 12 -22.93 1.39 14.35
CA GLU A 12 -21.60 1.10 14.89
C GLU A 12 -20.55 0.85 13.78
N ILE A 13 -20.95 0.30 12.63
CA ILE A 13 -20.08 0.12 11.46
C ILE A 13 -20.06 1.39 10.58
N GLY A 14 -20.89 2.39 10.90
CA GLY A 14 -20.98 3.66 10.17
C GLY A 14 -21.52 3.52 8.75
N LEU A 15 -22.32 2.48 8.47
CA LEU A 15 -22.85 2.22 7.13
C LEU A 15 -23.88 3.29 6.72
N SER A 16 -24.64 3.85 7.67
CA SER A 16 -25.54 4.99 7.40
C SER A 16 -24.79 6.22 6.90
N THR A 17 -23.69 6.59 7.57
CA THR A 17 -22.78 7.68 7.16
C THR A 17 -22.20 7.43 5.76
N PHE A 18 -21.82 6.19 5.47
CA PHE A 18 -21.32 5.84 4.15
C PHE A 18 -22.43 5.96 3.09
N LEU A 19 -23.66 5.52 3.38
CA LEU A 19 -24.80 5.58 2.45
C LEU A 19 -25.34 7.00 2.22
N SER A 20 -25.08 7.93 3.13
CA SER A 20 -25.41 9.36 2.97
C SER A 20 -24.30 10.19 2.34
N SER A 21 -23.17 9.58 1.98
CA SER A 21 -22.02 10.30 1.44
C SER A 21 -22.28 10.91 0.05
N PRO A 22 -21.59 12.00 -0.32
CA PRO A 22 -21.72 12.61 -1.64
C PRO A 22 -21.37 11.64 -2.78
N ARG A 23 -21.93 11.88 -3.98
CA ARG A 23 -21.67 11.07 -5.20
C ARG A 23 -20.18 10.86 -5.46
N ASP A 24 -19.36 11.89 -5.29
CA ASP A 24 -17.92 11.84 -5.58
C ASP A 24 -17.17 10.86 -4.66
N VAL A 25 -17.65 10.63 -3.43
CA VAL A 25 -17.07 9.60 -2.53
C VAL A 25 -17.22 8.21 -3.14
N TYR A 26 -18.40 7.89 -3.68
CA TYR A 26 -18.61 6.60 -4.36
C TYR A 26 -17.79 6.47 -5.63
N LEU A 27 -17.64 7.55 -6.41
CA LEU A 27 -16.83 7.54 -7.63
C LEU A 27 -15.36 7.24 -7.31
N ILE A 28 -14.78 7.91 -6.31
CA ILE A 28 -13.40 7.69 -5.87
C ILE A 28 -13.20 6.26 -5.36
N ILE A 29 -14.12 5.76 -4.54
CA ILE A 29 -14.04 4.39 -4.01
C ILE A 29 -14.18 3.36 -5.13
N LEU A 30 -15.07 3.59 -6.09
CA LEU A 30 -15.24 2.73 -7.25
C LEU A 30 -13.99 2.72 -8.14
N GLN A 31 -13.41 3.90 -8.41
CA GLN A 31 -12.18 4.02 -9.19
C GLN A 31 -11.04 3.21 -8.56
N ARG A 32 -10.85 3.37 -7.24
CA ARG A 32 -9.86 2.59 -6.49
C ARG A 32 -10.17 1.09 -6.52
N GLY A 33 -11.42 0.70 -6.34
CA GLY A 33 -11.85 -0.69 -6.41
C GLY A 33 -11.50 -1.33 -7.75
N ILE A 34 -11.82 -0.65 -8.86
CA ILE A 34 -11.48 -1.09 -10.22
C ILE A 34 -9.95 -1.23 -10.38
N ARG A 35 -9.16 -0.25 -9.91
CA ARG A 35 -7.69 -0.35 -9.97
C ARG A 35 -7.15 -1.52 -9.15
N LEU A 36 -7.56 -1.66 -7.90
CA LEU A 36 -7.05 -2.74 -7.04
C LEU A 36 -7.47 -4.13 -7.53
N LEU A 37 -8.63 -4.26 -8.18
CA LEU A 37 -9.02 -5.50 -8.85
C LEU A 37 -8.00 -5.88 -9.93
N VAL A 38 -7.67 -4.96 -10.83
CA VAL A 38 -6.69 -5.28 -11.89
C VAL A 38 -5.26 -5.38 -11.38
N TYR A 39 -4.90 -4.72 -10.26
CA TYR A 39 -3.60 -4.88 -9.62
C TYR A 39 -3.42 -6.26 -8.98
N GLY A 40 -4.47 -6.78 -8.34
CA GLY A 40 -4.47 -8.16 -7.83
C GLY A 40 -4.30 -9.17 -8.96
N GLN A 41 -5.06 -8.99 -10.04
CA GLN A 41 -4.91 -9.81 -11.25
C GLN A 41 -3.50 -9.74 -11.84
N SER A 42 -2.96 -8.53 -12.04
CA SER A 42 -1.63 -8.36 -12.64
C SER A 42 -0.52 -8.93 -11.75
N ALA A 43 -0.63 -8.86 -10.42
CA ALA A 43 0.38 -9.38 -9.52
C ALA A 43 0.56 -10.91 -9.63
N ILE A 44 -0.51 -11.64 -9.96
CA ILE A 44 -0.44 -13.09 -10.21
C ILE A 44 0.22 -13.39 -11.56
N VAL A 45 -0.07 -12.58 -12.58
CA VAL A 45 0.30 -12.87 -13.98
C VAL A 45 1.65 -12.29 -14.38
N LEU A 46 2.08 -11.18 -13.77
CA LEU A 46 3.24 -10.40 -14.20
C LEU A 46 4.53 -11.24 -14.24
N THR A 47 4.84 -11.98 -13.18
CA THR A 47 6.05 -12.81 -13.16
C THR A 47 5.99 -13.93 -14.20
N ALA A 48 4.82 -14.56 -14.38
CA ALA A 48 4.64 -15.61 -15.37
C ALA A 48 4.79 -15.06 -16.80
N PHE A 49 4.25 -13.87 -17.06
CA PHE A 49 4.41 -13.16 -18.33
C PHE A 49 5.86 -12.81 -18.64
N LEU A 50 6.61 -12.24 -17.68
CA LEU A 50 8.02 -11.90 -17.88
C LEU A 50 8.88 -13.16 -18.10
N LYS A 51 8.54 -14.27 -17.43
CA LYS A 51 9.19 -15.56 -17.62
C LYS A 51 8.91 -16.15 -19.01
N GLU A 52 7.67 -16.03 -19.50
CA GLU A 52 7.28 -16.48 -20.84
C GLU A 52 8.01 -15.68 -21.95
N LEU A 53 8.37 -14.42 -21.67
CA LEU A 53 9.26 -13.61 -22.52
C LEU A 53 10.74 -13.99 -22.43
N ALA A 54 11.06 -15.04 -21.68
CA ALA A 54 12.41 -15.55 -21.43
C ALA A 54 13.36 -14.54 -20.76
N PHE A 55 12.82 -13.62 -19.94
CA PHE A 55 13.66 -12.79 -19.08
C PHE A 55 14.24 -13.60 -17.91
N THR A 56 15.49 -13.29 -17.56
CA THR A 56 16.18 -13.97 -16.46
C THR A 56 15.58 -13.59 -15.10
N GLU A 57 15.79 -14.43 -14.10
CA GLU A 57 15.31 -14.17 -12.73
C GLU A 57 15.87 -12.86 -12.17
N PHE A 58 17.14 -12.55 -12.47
CA PHE A 58 17.73 -11.26 -12.12
C PHE A 58 17.04 -10.10 -12.84
N GLN A 59 16.78 -10.21 -14.14
CA GLN A 59 16.06 -9.18 -14.90
C GLN A 59 14.66 -8.94 -14.37
N MET A 60 13.93 -10.00 -13.99
CA MET A 60 12.61 -9.91 -13.36
C MET A 60 12.69 -9.22 -12.00
N GLY A 61 13.67 -9.59 -11.16
CA GLY A 61 13.89 -8.93 -9.86
C GLY A 61 14.20 -7.44 -10.01
N LEU A 62 15.11 -7.09 -10.93
CA LEU A 62 15.45 -5.71 -11.25
C LEU A 62 14.24 -4.95 -11.83
N PHE A 63 13.44 -5.61 -12.66
CA PHE A 63 12.21 -5.04 -13.22
C PHE A 63 11.26 -4.61 -12.10
N MET A 64 11.01 -5.50 -11.13
CA MET A 64 10.13 -5.19 -10.00
C MET A 64 10.69 -4.05 -9.14
N THR A 65 12.00 -4.06 -8.84
CA THR A 65 12.66 -3.00 -8.07
C THR A 65 12.51 -1.64 -8.74
N LEU A 66 12.87 -1.54 -10.03
CA LEU A 66 12.82 -0.28 -10.76
C LEU A 66 11.38 0.22 -10.95
N THR A 67 10.42 -0.70 -11.11
CA THR A 67 9.00 -0.37 -11.15
C THR A 67 8.53 0.25 -9.83
N LEU A 68 8.88 -0.36 -8.69
CA LEU A 68 8.53 0.18 -7.37
C LEU A 68 9.17 1.55 -7.09
N LEU A 69 10.42 1.75 -7.54
CA LEU A 69 11.09 3.06 -7.47
C LEU A 69 10.41 4.09 -8.38
N GLY A 70 9.97 3.67 -9.57
CA GLY A 70 9.20 4.50 -10.50
C GLY A 70 7.87 4.94 -9.90
N ASP A 71 7.11 4.01 -9.33
CA ASP A 71 5.85 4.29 -8.61
C ASP A 71 6.06 5.31 -7.47
N ALA A 72 7.13 5.13 -6.69
CA ALA A 72 7.48 6.02 -5.59
C ALA A 72 7.81 7.44 -6.07
N ALA A 73 8.66 7.54 -7.09
CA ALA A 73 9.05 8.82 -7.68
C ALA A 73 7.85 9.52 -8.33
N GLY A 74 7.04 8.77 -9.09
CA GLY A 74 5.81 9.28 -9.69
C GLY A 74 4.80 9.77 -8.65
N SER A 75 4.66 9.06 -7.53
CA SER A 75 3.83 9.45 -6.39
C SER A 75 4.29 10.76 -5.75
N LEU A 76 5.59 10.92 -5.52
CA LEU A 76 6.17 12.15 -4.99
C LEU A 76 5.93 13.34 -5.94
N VAL A 77 6.25 13.16 -7.23
CA VAL A 77 6.06 14.21 -8.24
C VAL A 77 4.59 14.61 -8.32
N LEU A 78 3.68 13.65 -8.48
CA LEU A 78 2.27 13.96 -8.62
C LEU A 78 1.69 14.55 -7.33
N THR A 79 2.12 14.14 -6.14
CA THR A 79 1.65 14.77 -4.89
C THR A 79 2.06 16.24 -4.81
N ILE A 80 3.27 16.61 -5.24
CA ILE A 80 3.76 18.00 -5.23
C ILE A 80 2.99 18.88 -6.24
N TYR A 81 2.69 18.34 -7.42
CA TYR A 81 2.08 19.11 -8.51
C TYR A 81 0.56 18.95 -8.62
N ALA A 82 -0.06 17.98 -7.95
CA ALA A 82 -1.48 17.65 -8.13
C ALA A 82 -2.39 18.82 -7.79
N ASP A 83 -2.10 19.54 -6.72
CA ASP A 83 -2.90 20.67 -6.27
C ASP A 83 -2.85 21.87 -7.25
N ARG A 84 -1.80 21.95 -8.09
CA ARG A 84 -1.69 22.96 -9.15
C ARG A 84 -2.35 22.51 -10.45
N LEU A 85 -2.30 21.22 -10.74
CA LEU A 85 -2.85 20.64 -11.97
C LEU A 85 -4.36 20.39 -11.88
N GLY A 86 -4.88 20.24 -10.67
CA GLY A 86 -6.25 19.84 -10.37
C GLY A 86 -6.35 18.35 -10.11
N ARG A 87 -6.99 17.95 -9.01
CA ARG A 87 -7.01 16.57 -8.52
C ARG A 87 -7.76 15.63 -9.46
N ALA A 88 -8.89 16.06 -10.02
CA ALA A 88 -9.65 15.24 -10.98
C ALA A 88 -8.84 14.99 -12.26
N LYS A 89 -8.11 16.01 -12.74
CA LYS A 89 -7.26 15.91 -13.93
C LYS A 89 -6.09 14.96 -13.72
N VAL A 90 -5.50 14.93 -12.53
CA VAL A 90 -4.42 13.99 -12.21
C VAL A 90 -4.94 12.55 -12.17
N LEU A 91 -6.11 12.31 -11.55
CA LEU A 91 -6.74 10.98 -11.57
C LEU A 91 -7.06 10.53 -13.00
N PHE A 92 -7.55 11.44 -13.84
CA PHE A 92 -7.78 11.17 -15.26
C PHE A 92 -6.48 10.84 -16.01
N ALA A 93 -5.46 11.68 -15.90
CA ALA A 93 -4.17 11.49 -16.57
C ALA A 93 -3.49 10.18 -16.14
N GLY A 94 -3.49 9.89 -14.83
CA GLY A 94 -2.99 8.61 -14.32
C GLY A 94 -3.77 7.42 -14.88
N SER A 95 -5.09 7.53 -15.01
CA SER A 95 -5.92 6.48 -15.60
C SER A 95 -5.60 6.25 -17.08
N LEU A 96 -5.27 7.31 -17.83
CA LEU A 96 -4.77 7.19 -19.21
C LEU A 96 -3.38 6.53 -19.29
N LEU A 97 -2.50 6.81 -18.34
CA LEU A 97 -1.19 6.13 -18.25
C LEU A 97 -1.37 4.63 -17.97
N MET A 98 -2.36 4.25 -17.16
CA MET A 98 -2.80 2.85 -16.98
C MET A 98 -3.26 2.21 -18.30
N VAL A 99 -4.04 2.93 -19.11
CA VAL A 99 -4.46 2.44 -20.43
C VAL A 99 -3.24 2.17 -21.31
N ALA A 100 -2.33 3.15 -21.38
CA ALA A 100 -1.12 3.07 -22.19
C ALA A 100 -0.22 1.91 -21.75
N SER A 101 0.02 1.73 -20.44
CA SER A 101 0.86 0.63 -19.95
C SER A 101 0.26 -0.73 -20.21
N GLY A 102 -1.05 -0.92 -19.99
CA GLY A 102 -1.72 -2.18 -20.33
C GLY A 102 -1.62 -2.51 -21.83
N LEU A 103 -1.75 -1.52 -22.71
CA LEU A 103 -1.61 -1.72 -24.17
C LEU A 103 -0.16 -2.06 -24.55
N VAL A 104 0.82 -1.42 -23.91
CA VAL A 104 2.24 -1.75 -24.09
C VAL A 104 2.52 -3.19 -23.66
N PHE A 105 2.01 -3.64 -22.50
CA PHE A 105 2.17 -5.02 -22.06
C PHE A 105 1.42 -6.03 -22.92
N ALA A 106 0.28 -5.64 -23.50
CA ALA A 106 -0.48 -6.49 -24.41
C ALA A 106 0.21 -6.69 -25.78
N SER A 107 1.14 -5.81 -26.18
CA SER A 107 1.72 -5.79 -27.53
C SER A 107 3.24 -5.95 -27.59
N SER A 108 3.97 -5.44 -26.59
CA SER A 108 5.43 -5.38 -26.57
C SER A 108 6.05 -6.64 -25.96
N GLN A 109 7.31 -6.86 -26.31
CA GLN A 109 8.18 -7.93 -25.80
C GLN A 109 9.53 -7.38 -25.34
N THR A 110 9.78 -6.09 -25.55
CA THR A 110 11.08 -5.46 -25.28
C THR A 110 11.16 -5.06 -23.82
N TYR A 111 12.16 -5.58 -23.10
CA TYR A 111 12.38 -5.32 -21.68
C TYR A 111 12.31 -3.84 -21.32
N ALA A 112 13.07 -2.99 -22.03
CA ALA A 112 13.12 -1.55 -21.75
C ALA A 112 11.76 -0.86 -21.92
N VAL A 113 10.98 -1.25 -22.94
CA VAL A 113 9.67 -0.68 -23.23
C VAL A 113 8.66 -1.08 -22.16
N LEU A 114 8.65 -2.36 -21.77
CA LEU A 114 7.82 -2.87 -20.68
C LEU A 114 8.18 -2.22 -19.35
N LEU A 115 9.47 -2.03 -19.08
CA LEU A 115 9.96 -1.42 -17.85
C LEU A 115 9.54 0.05 -17.74
N LEU A 116 9.75 0.84 -18.80
CA LEU A 116 9.30 2.22 -18.84
C LEU A 116 7.79 2.34 -18.66
N ALA A 117 7.02 1.46 -19.31
CA ALA A 117 5.57 1.41 -19.15
C ALA A 117 5.15 1.02 -17.72
N ALA A 118 5.86 0.11 -17.06
CA ALA A 118 5.59 -0.28 -15.68
C ALA A 118 5.89 0.86 -14.70
N MET A 119 7.04 1.53 -14.86
CA MET A 119 7.48 2.65 -14.02
C MET A 119 6.55 3.86 -14.11
N VAL A 120 6.00 4.16 -15.30
CA VAL A 120 5.18 5.37 -15.53
C VAL A 120 3.68 5.07 -15.44
N GLY A 121 3.24 3.92 -15.95
CA GLY A 121 1.83 3.57 -16.07
C GLY A 121 1.27 2.70 -14.94
N VAL A 122 1.90 2.78 -13.76
CA VAL A 122 1.35 2.33 -12.47
C VAL A 122 1.01 0.82 -12.42
N ILE A 123 1.83 -0.01 -13.07
CA ILE A 123 1.73 -1.47 -12.92
C ILE A 123 2.52 -1.87 -11.68
N THR A 124 1.84 -2.27 -10.61
CA THR A 124 2.50 -2.59 -9.33
C THR A 124 2.87 -4.08 -9.20
N PRO A 125 4.15 -4.42 -9.03
CA PRO A 125 4.61 -5.79 -8.74
C PRO A 125 4.14 -6.35 -7.39
N SER A 126 3.79 -5.46 -6.46
CA SER A 126 3.52 -5.82 -5.08
C SER A 126 2.08 -6.30 -4.85
N GLY A 127 1.20 -6.12 -5.85
CA GLY A 127 -0.24 -6.34 -5.70
C GLY A 127 -0.90 -5.35 -4.75
N ASN A 128 -0.23 -4.23 -4.44
CA ASN A 128 -0.79 -3.15 -3.63
C ASN A 128 -0.44 -1.79 -4.26
N GLU A 129 -1.22 -0.77 -3.94
CA GLU A 129 -1.04 0.56 -4.51
C GLU A 129 0.03 1.35 -3.74
N ILE A 130 1.19 1.50 -4.38
CA ILE A 130 2.31 2.35 -3.92
C ILE A 130 2.38 3.66 -4.74
N GLY A 131 1.65 3.70 -5.86
CA GLY A 131 1.65 4.80 -6.81
C GLY A 131 0.87 6.06 -6.40
N PRO A 132 0.72 7.01 -7.33
CA PRO A 132 0.31 8.41 -7.08
C PRO A 132 -1.16 8.62 -6.73
N PHE A 133 -2.03 7.66 -7.02
CA PHE A 133 -3.48 7.84 -6.86
C PHE A 133 -3.89 7.95 -5.39
N ARG A 134 -3.30 7.11 -4.54
CA ARG A 134 -3.73 6.95 -3.15
C ARG A 134 -3.68 8.27 -2.35
N PRO A 135 -2.57 9.04 -2.33
CA PRO A 135 -2.53 10.30 -1.59
C PRO A 135 -3.58 11.32 -2.07
N ILE A 136 -3.83 11.36 -3.39
CA ILE A 136 -4.79 12.28 -4.00
C ILE A 136 -6.21 11.91 -3.60
N GLU A 137 -6.56 10.61 -3.69
CA GLU A 137 -7.86 10.10 -3.28
C GLU A 137 -8.12 10.33 -1.79
N GLU A 138 -7.12 10.05 -0.95
CA GLU A 138 -7.24 10.27 0.49
C GLU A 138 -7.48 11.75 0.80
N SER A 139 -6.82 12.66 0.06
CA SER A 139 -7.03 14.09 0.21
C SER A 139 -8.40 14.57 -0.27
N ILE A 140 -8.91 14.02 -1.38
CA ILE A 140 -10.28 14.30 -1.86
C ILE A 140 -11.31 13.83 -0.83
N LEU A 141 -11.17 12.60 -0.33
CA LEU A 141 -12.10 12.04 0.66
C LEU A 141 -12.07 12.83 1.97
N ALA A 142 -10.90 13.25 2.44
CA ALA A 142 -10.78 14.12 3.61
C ALA A 142 -11.50 15.47 3.43
N GLN A 143 -11.49 16.01 2.20
CA GLN A 143 -12.16 17.27 1.87
C GLN A 143 -13.69 17.10 1.78
N LEU A 144 -14.16 16.01 1.17
CA LEU A 144 -15.59 15.74 0.98
C LEU A 144 -16.29 15.26 2.26
N ALA A 145 -15.54 14.64 3.18
CA ALA A 145 -16.07 14.12 4.43
C ALA A 145 -16.09 15.18 5.54
N ASN A 146 -17.20 15.23 6.30
CA ASN A 146 -17.27 15.95 7.57
C ASN A 146 -16.19 15.44 8.53
N SER A 147 -15.71 16.28 9.44
CA SER A 147 -14.65 15.94 10.41
C SER A 147 -14.93 14.62 11.14
N ASP A 148 -16.18 14.41 11.53
CA ASP A 148 -16.61 13.31 12.39
C ASP A 148 -16.81 12.00 11.59
N ASP A 149 -17.08 12.12 10.28
CA ASP A 149 -17.38 11.01 9.38
C ASP A 149 -16.15 10.48 8.62
N ARG A 150 -15.04 11.23 8.61
CA ARG A 150 -13.80 10.90 7.88
C ARG A 150 -13.29 9.50 8.18
N SER A 151 -13.26 9.11 9.45
CA SER A 151 -12.75 7.80 9.89
C SER A 151 -13.54 6.66 9.26
N THR A 152 -14.87 6.78 9.25
CA THR A 152 -15.81 5.84 8.64
C THR A 152 -15.64 5.76 7.13
N ILE A 153 -15.54 6.90 6.45
CA ILE A 153 -15.36 6.94 4.98
C ILE A 153 -14.03 6.31 4.58
N PHE A 154 -12.94 6.59 5.31
CA PHE A 154 -11.66 5.92 5.08
C PHE A 154 -11.74 4.40 5.34
N ALA A 155 -12.43 3.98 6.39
CA ALA A 155 -12.61 2.56 6.67
C ALA A 155 -13.31 1.82 5.50
N TRP A 156 -14.40 2.38 4.97
CA TRP A 156 -15.10 1.81 3.81
C TRP A 156 -14.28 1.88 2.51
N HIS A 157 -13.53 2.96 2.31
CA HIS A 157 -12.60 3.10 1.19
C HIS A 157 -11.53 1.99 1.16
N PHE A 158 -10.88 1.71 2.29
CA PHE A 158 -9.90 0.62 2.38
C PHE A 158 -10.55 -0.77 2.32
N THR A 159 -11.73 -0.93 2.93
CA THR A 159 -12.41 -2.23 2.97
C THR A 159 -12.87 -2.67 1.58
N LEU A 160 -13.59 -1.80 0.86
CA LEU A 160 -14.10 -2.12 -0.47
C LEU A 160 -12.97 -2.33 -1.48
N SER A 161 -11.91 -1.51 -1.40
CA SER A 161 -10.74 -1.69 -2.25
C SER A 161 -9.95 -2.97 -1.92
N GLY A 162 -9.84 -3.36 -0.65
CA GLY A 162 -9.26 -4.63 -0.23
C GLY A 162 -10.05 -5.86 -0.72
N LEU A 163 -11.38 -5.79 -0.70
CA LEU A 163 -12.24 -6.82 -1.30
C LEU A 163 -12.06 -6.91 -2.81
N ALA A 164 -11.98 -5.76 -3.49
CA ALA A 164 -11.72 -5.72 -4.93
C ALA A 164 -10.35 -6.34 -5.27
N LEU A 165 -9.32 -6.06 -4.47
CA LEU A 165 -8.00 -6.69 -4.60
C LEU A 165 -8.07 -8.22 -4.46
N ALA A 166 -8.78 -8.71 -3.44
CA ALA A 166 -8.96 -10.14 -3.23
C ALA A 166 -9.66 -10.80 -4.43
N LEU A 167 -10.74 -10.19 -4.94
CA LEU A 167 -11.43 -10.65 -6.15
C LEU A 167 -10.54 -10.57 -7.39
N GLY A 168 -9.65 -9.58 -7.47
CA GLY A 168 -8.59 -9.47 -8.48
C GLY A 168 -7.64 -10.67 -8.46
N ASN A 169 -7.14 -11.04 -7.28
CA ASN A 169 -6.29 -12.21 -7.10
C ASN A 169 -6.99 -13.50 -7.56
N LEU A 170 -8.27 -13.67 -7.18
CA LEU A 170 -9.07 -14.83 -7.56
C LEU A 170 -9.30 -14.87 -9.09
N SER A 171 -9.80 -13.77 -9.65
CA SER A 171 -10.14 -13.68 -11.07
C SER A 171 -8.92 -13.80 -11.97
N GLY A 172 -7.79 -13.19 -11.64
CA GLY A 172 -6.57 -13.29 -12.44
C GLY A 172 -6.08 -14.72 -12.62
N GLY A 173 -6.14 -15.53 -11.55
CA GLY A 173 -5.80 -16.95 -11.62
C GLY A 173 -6.78 -17.76 -12.46
N TRP A 174 -8.08 -17.66 -12.15
CA TRP A 174 -9.11 -18.46 -12.82
C TRP A 174 -9.34 -18.07 -14.27
N LEU A 175 -9.33 -16.78 -14.58
CA LEU A 175 -9.55 -16.30 -15.94
C LEU A 175 -8.43 -16.75 -16.87
N THR A 176 -7.18 -16.67 -16.41
CA THR A 176 -6.03 -17.21 -17.14
C THR A 176 -6.20 -18.71 -17.41
N ARG A 177 -6.61 -19.48 -16.40
CA ARG A 177 -6.88 -20.92 -16.54
C ARG A 177 -8.00 -21.22 -17.53
N VAL A 178 -9.12 -20.48 -17.46
CA VAL A 178 -10.27 -20.67 -18.35
C VAL A 178 -9.90 -20.35 -19.80
N LEU A 179 -9.17 -19.26 -20.04
CA LEU A 179 -8.70 -18.91 -21.38
C LEU A 179 -7.80 -20.00 -21.98
N GLN A 180 -6.92 -20.59 -21.17
CA GLN A 180 -6.05 -21.67 -21.63
C GLN A 180 -6.79 -23.00 -21.83
N GLN A 181 -7.59 -23.44 -20.84
CA GLN A 181 -8.20 -24.78 -20.83
C GLN A 181 -9.47 -24.89 -21.69
N HIS A 182 -10.33 -23.86 -21.69
CA HIS A 182 -11.60 -23.89 -22.42
C HIS A 182 -11.50 -23.24 -23.80
N PHE A 183 -10.77 -22.15 -23.92
CA PHE A 183 -10.63 -21.42 -25.19
C PHE A 183 -9.36 -21.78 -25.96
N GLY A 184 -8.47 -22.61 -25.40
CA GLY A 184 -7.26 -23.07 -26.07
C GLY A 184 -6.22 -21.97 -26.30
N TRP A 185 -6.27 -20.87 -25.55
CA TRP A 185 -5.31 -19.78 -25.70
C TRP A 185 -3.93 -20.22 -25.25
N THR A 186 -2.89 -19.75 -25.96
CA THR A 186 -1.52 -19.92 -25.47
C THR A 186 -1.31 -19.13 -24.18
N PRO A 187 -0.38 -19.53 -23.28
CA PRO A 187 -0.09 -18.81 -22.05
C PRO A 187 0.17 -17.32 -22.28
N MET A 188 1.03 -17.00 -23.27
CA MET A 188 1.30 -15.62 -23.68
C MET A 188 0.04 -14.83 -24.08
N SER A 189 -0.86 -15.46 -24.84
CA SER A 189 -2.10 -14.79 -25.27
C SER A 189 -3.04 -14.53 -24.09
N ALA A 190 -3.12 -15.49 -23.16
CA ALA A 190 -3.90 -15.32 -21.92
C ALA A 190 -3.35 -14.17 -21.08
N TYR A 191 -2.03 -14.10 -20.90
CA TYR A 191 -1.38 -13.02 -20.15
C TYR A 191 -1.59 -11.65 -20.82
N ARG A 192 -1.44 -11.55 -22.15
CA ARG A 192 -1.75 -10.32 -22.89
C ARG A 192 -3.21 -9.91 -22.76
N GLY A 193 -4.13 -10.87 -22.79
CA GLY A 193 -5.56 -10.64 -22.52
C GLY A 193 -5.80 -10.01 -21.14
N MET A 194 -5.04 -10.43 -20.13
CA MET A 194 -5.12 -9.82 -18.79
C MET A 194 -4.69 -8.35 -18.80
N PHE A 195 -3.68 -7.98 -19.60
CA PHE A 195 -3.27 -6.58 -19.74
C PHE A 195 -4.23 -5.74 -20.60
N VAL A 196 -4.96 -6.35 -21.53
CA VAL A 196 -6.08 -5.68 -22.22
C VAL A 196 -7.19 -5.34 -21.23
N LEU A 197 -7.55 -6.27 -20.32
CA LEU A 197 -8.52 -5.99 -19.25
C LEU A 197 -8.04 -4.89 -18.31
N TYR A 198 -6.74 -4.85 -18.02
CA TYR A 198 -6.12 -3.75 -17.28
C TYR A 198 -6.31 -2.40 -17.99
N SER A 199 -6.09 -2.33 -19.32
CA SER A 199 -6.38 -1.12 -20.10
C SER A 199 -7.86 -0.75 -20.11
N MET A 200 -8.78 -1.71 -20.21
CA MET A 200 -10.22 -1.44 -20.14
C MET A 200 -10.62 -0.85 -18.79
N ALA A 201 -10.03 -1.34 -17.69
CA ALA A 201 -10.20 -0.76 -16.36
C ALA A 201 -9.67 0.68 -16.29
N GLY A 202 -8.54 0.98 -16.93
CA GLY A 202 -8.02 2.35 -17.06
C GLY A 202 -8.97 3.28 -17.82
N LEU A 203 -9.61 2.80 -18.89
CA LEU A 203 -10.62 3.57 -19.64
C LEU A 203 -11.85 3.85 -18.78
N LEU A 204 -12.34 2.85 -18.04
CA LEU A 204 -13.45 3.02 -17.12
C LEU A 204 -13.10 4.03 -16.02
N ASN A 205 -11.91 3.94 -15.43
CA ASN A 205 -11.45 4.91 -14.43
C ASN A 205 -11.28 6.32 -14.99
N SER A 206 -10.86 6.45 -16.24
CA SER A 206 -10.80 7.74 -16.93
C SER A 206 -12.20 8.34 -17.12
N ALA A 207 -13.18 7.51 -17.50
CA ALA A 207 -14.58 7.94 -17.60
C ALA A 207 -15.16 8.36 -16.25
N LEU A 208 -14.86 7.61 -15.17
CA LEU A 208 -15.27 7.98 -13.82
C LEU A 208 -14.58 9.26 -13.33
N ALA A 209 -13.30 9.48 -13.67
CA ALA A 209 -12.57 10.71 -13.34
C ALA A 209 -13.21 11.94 -14.00
N MET A 210 -13.66 11.81 -15.24
CA MET A 210 -14.38 12.88 -15.94
C MET A 210 -15.76 13.18 -15.32
N ALA A 211 -16.33 12.23 -14.58
CA ALA A 211 -17.62 12.39 -13.92
C ALA A 211 -17.52 13.03 -12.50
N LEU A 212 -16.30 13.27 -12.00
CA LEU A 212 -16.08 13.94 -10.72
C LEU A 212 -16.50 15.41 -10.80
N SER A 213 -17.16 15.90 -9.75
CA SER A 213 -17.60 17.29 -9.70
C SER A 213 -16.45 18.25 -9.36
N ALA A 214 -16.65 19.55 -9.56
CA ALA A 214 -15.69 20.58 -9.14
C ALA A 214 -15.44 20.62 -7.62
N GLN A 215 -16.25 19.93 -6.81
CA GLN A 215 -16.09 19.87 -5.35
C GLN A 215 -14.84 19.08 -4.92
N VAL A 216 -14.26 18.26 -5.80
CA VAL A 216 -13.02 17.53 -5.51
C VAL A 216 -11.77 18.39 -5.64
N GLU A 217 -11.90 19.58 -6.25
CA GLU A 217 -10.80 20.53 -6.41
C GLU A 217 -10.62 21.35 -5.13
N ILE A 218 -9.39 21.80 -4.88
CA ILE A 218 -9.12 22.64 -3.70
C ILE A 218 -9.89 23.95 -3.84
N GLN A 219 -10.80 24.20 -2.90
CA GLN A 219 -11.41 25.51 -2.78
C GLN A 219 -10.36 26.49 -2.27
N ARG A 220 -9.79 27.27 -3.19
CA ARG A 220 -8.94 28.41 -2.85
C ARG A 220 -9.84 29.42 -2.16
N LYS A 221 -9.86 29.40 -0.82
CA LYS A 221 -10.59 30.38 -0.01
C LYS A 221 -10.18 31.76 -0.54
N SER A 222 -11.14 32.46 -1.14
CA SER A 222 -10.97 33.83 -1.60
C SER A 222 -10.55 34.68 -0.40
N ARG A 223 -9.25 34.90 -0.23
CA ARG A 223 -8.74 36.01 0.60
C ARG A 223 -9.03 37.30 -0.20
N SER A 224 -10.28 37.74 -0.14
CA SER A 224 -10.66 39.12 -0.47
C SER A 224 -12.06 39.40 0.07
N SER A 225 -12.13 39.95 1.29
CA SER A 225 -12.89 41.17 1.65
C SER A 225 -13.10 41.27 3.17
N GLY A 226 -12.40 42.22 3.83
CA GLY A 226 -12.54 42.64 5.24
C GLY A 226 -11.94 41.63 6.23
N GLU A 227 -10.98 41.93 7.08
CA GLU A 227 -10.86 43.12 7.94
C GLU A 227 -9.40 43.63 7.95
N GLU A 228 -9.21 44.84 7.42
CA GLU A 228 -8.17 45.77 7.87
C GLU A 228 -8.86 46.69 8.88
N GLU A 229 -8.84 46.30 10.15
CA GLU A 229 -9.22 47.07 11.36
C GLU A 229 -9.01 46.03 12.49
N ASP A 230 -8.05 46.12 13.40
CA ASP A 230 -7.66 47.26 14.21
C ASP A 230 -6.18 47.11 14.59
N GLY A 231 -5.36 48.07 14.19
CA GLY A 231 -4.05 48.27 14.78
C GLY A 231 -4.22 49.21 15.97
N LEU A 232 -4.40 48.68 17.17
CA LEU A 232 -4.08 49.37 18.43
C LEU A 232 -4.18 48.36 19.59
N PHE A 233 -3.11 48.29 20.38
CA PHE A 233 -2.88 47.42 21.55
C PHE A 233 -2.30 46.03 21.29
N ASN A 234 -0.98 45.96 21.09
CA ASN A 234 -0.23 44.87 21.70
C ASN A 234 1.21 45.30 22.09
N MET A 235 1.43 45.62 23.37
CA MET A 235 2.76 45.78 23.97
C MET A 235 3.16 44.52 24.77
N GLY A 236 2.51 43.38 24.49
CA GLY A 236 2.89 42.06 25.00
C GLY A 236 3.31 41.07 23.92
N GLU A 237 3.25 41.44 22.64
CA GLU A 237 3.59 40.58 21.50
C GLU A 237 5.10 40.52 21.22
N GLU A 238 5.91 41.49 21.65
CA GLU A 238 7.36 41.48 21.36
C GLU A 238 8.10 40.34 22.09
N GLU A 239 7.67 39.95 23.30
CA GLU A 239 8.26 38.81 24.02
C GLU A 239 7.75 37.44 23.47
N GLU A 240 6.48 37.34 23.06
CA GLU A 240 5.94 36.13 22.42
C GLU A 240 6.45 35.95 20.97
N GLU A 241 6.63 37.04 20.21
CA GLU A 241 7.21 37.00 18.87
C GLU A 241 8.70 36.66 18.91
N GLU A 242 9.47 37.12 19.90
CA GLU A 242 10.87 36.71 20.06
C GLU A 242 11.01 35.21 20.42
N GLU A 243 10.16 34.67 21.32
CA GLU A 243 10.14 33.22 21.63
C GLU A 243 9.70 32.36 20.42
N VAL A 244 8.67 32.80 19.67
CA VAL A 244 8.18 32.09 18.48
C VAL A 244 9.19 32.15 17.32
N VAL A 245 9.96 33.24 17.20
CA VAL A 245 11.01 33.40 16.18
C VAL A 245 12.28 32.63 16.55
N GLU A 246 12.63 32.51 17.84
CA GLU A 246 13.70 31.60 18.28
C GLU A 246 13.33 30.12 18.08
N GLU A 247 12.10 29.70 18.43
CA GLU A 247 11.61 28.35 18.15
C GLU A 247 11.59 28.01 16.65
N ALA A 248 11.29 29.00 15.80
CA ALA A 248 11.29 28.84 14.35
C ALA A 248 12.72 28.73 13.77
N LYS A 249 13.72 29.36 14.41
CA LYS A 249 15.14 29.31 13.99
C LYS A 249 15.82 27.98 14.28
N GLU A 250 15.40 27.22 15.28
CA GLU A 250 15.98 25.90 15.60
C GLU A 250 15.43 24.74 14.75
N ARG A 251 14.33 24.98 14.03
CA ARG A 251 13.70 23.97 13.16
C ARG A 251 14.49 23.81 11.87
N THR A 252 14.74 22.55 11.48
CA THR A 252 15.39 22.25 10.19
C THR A 252 14.55 22.72 8.99
N ALA A 253 15.09 22.68 7.77
CA ALA A 253 14.33 22.92 6.53
C ALA A 253 13.03 22.07 6.39
N LEU A 254 12.88 21.01 7.19
CA LEU A 254 11.70 20.15 7.30
C LEU A 254 10.82 20.43 8.54
N GLY A 255 11.12 21.47 9.32
CA GLY A 255 10.35 21.85 10.51
C GLY A 255 10.63 21.03 11.77
N LEU A 256 11.62 20.12 11.77
CA LEU A 256 11.84 19.16 12.87
C LEU A 256 12.80 19.68 13.95
N SER A 257 12.40 19.47 15.20
CA SER A 257 13.18 19.65 16.42
C SER A 257 14.34 18.65 16.54
N PRO A 258 15.42 18.98 17.27
CA PRO A 258 16.57 18.08 17.47
C PRO A 258 16.20 16.73 18.12
N GLU A 259 15.26 16.71 19.06
CA GLU A 259 14.79 15.48 19.71
C GLU A 259 14.02 14.59 18.73
N THR A 260 13.12 15.18 17.94
CA THR A 260 12.35 14.44 16.93
C THR A 260 13.23 13.86 15.84
N LYS A 261 14.35 14.51 15.48
CA LYS A 261 15.32 13.92 14.53
C LYS A 261 15.87 12.58 15.00
N LYS A 262 16.21 12.42 16.29
CA LYS A 262 16.70 11.14 16.83
C LYS A 262 15.61 10.07 16.76
N LYS A 263 14.37 10.43 17.13
CA LYS A 263 13.19 9.54 17.01
C LYS A 263 12.97 9.09 15.57
N VAL A 264 13.01 10.03 14.63
CA VAL A 264 12.84 9.77 13.19
C VAL A 264 13.91 8.83 12.65
N TRP A 265 15.18 9.03 13.01
CA TRP A 265 16.26 8.14 12.59
C TRP A 265 16.06 6.71 13.08
N LEU A 266 15.74 6.53 14.36
CA LEU A 266 15.47 5.21 14.93
C LEU A 266 14.27 4.53 14.25
N LEU A 267 13.15 5.24 14.14
CA LEU A 267 11.95 4.72 13.48
C LEU A 267 12.18 4.39 12.00
N SER A 268 12.93 5.25 11.29
CA SER A 268 13.26 5.04 9.89
C SER A 268 14.16 3.82 9.70
N ALA A 269 15.14 3.61 10.59
CA ALA A 269 15.98 2.41 10.55
C ALA A 269 15.15 1.14 10.80
N LEU A 270 14.33 1.14 11.85
CA LEU A 270 13.50 -0.02 12.22
C LEU A 270 12.46 -0.34 11.12
N PHE A 271 11.67 0.64 10.68
CA PHE A 271 10.70 0.42 9.61
C PHE A 271 11.37 0.18 8.25
N GLY A 272 12.57 0.69 8.03
CA GLY A 272 13.37 0.38 6.85
C GLY A 272 13.69 -1.11 6.77
N VAL A 273 14.14 -1.72 7.88
CA VAL A 273 14.40 -3.17 7.95
C VAL A 273 13.14 -4.00 7.73
N ASP A 274 12.05 -3.64 8.41
CA ASP A 274 10.73 -4.27 8.23
C ASP A 274 10.27 -4.24 6.75
N ASN A 275 10.39 -3.08 6.10
CA ASN A 275 9.91 -2.92 4.72
C ASN A 275 10.85 -3.55 3.70
N PHE A 276 12.17 -3.55 3.95
CA PHE A 276 13.12 -4.33 3.15
C PHE A 276 12.83 -5.82 3.23
N SER A 277 12.54 -6.35 4.43
CA SER A 277 12.10 -7.74 4.62
C SER A 277 10.85 -8.06 3.80
N GLY A 278 9.81 -7.22 3.89
CA GLY A 278 8.61 -7.37 3.07
C GLY A 278 8.88 -7.29 1.56
N GLY A 279 9.89 -6.51 1.15
CA GLY A 279 10.35 -6.39 -0.23
C GLY A 279 11.08 -7.63 -0.77
N LEU A 280 11.61 -8.51 0.09
CA LEU A 280 12.26 -9.76 -0.34
C LEU A 280 11.23 -10.81 -0.79
N VAL A 281 9.99 -10.71 -0.29
CA VAL A 281 8.94 -11.71 -0.52
C VAL A 281 7.62 -11.05 -0.97
N PRO A 282 7.61 -10.23 -2.04
CA PRO A 282 6.38 -9.68 -2.58
C PRO A 282 5.52 -10.81 -3.20
N VAL A 283 4.24 -10.52 -3.44
CA VAL A 283 3.28 -11.48 -4.01
C VAL A 283 3.83 -12.15 -5.29
N THR A 284 4.41 -11.37 -6.18
CA THR A 284 5.04 -11.83 -7.44
C THR A 284 6.15 -12.86 -7.24
N ILE A 285 6.94 -12.73 -6.16
CA ILE A 285 8.00 -13.68 -5.79
C ILE A 285 7.41 -14.94 -5.17
N ILE A 286 6.37 -14.80 -4.34
CA ILE A 286 5.66 -15.96 -3.76
C ILE A 286 5.05 -16.79 -4.90
N VAL A 287 4.37 -16.15 -5.86
CA VAL A 287 3.83 -16.79 -7.06
C VAL A 287 4.93 -17.57 -7.80
N TYR A 288 6.06 -16.92 -8.07
CA TYR A 288 7.20 -17.56 -8.74
C TYR A 288 7.73 -18.76 -7.97
N PHE A 289 7.95 -18.63 -6.65
CA PHE A 289 8.43 -19.70 -5.78
C PHE A 289 7.51 -20.93 -5.82
N PHE A 290 6.21 -20.72 -5.63
CA PHE A 290 5.25 -21.82 -5.60
C PHE A 290 5.05 -22.47 -6.97
N THR A 291 5.06 -21.68 -8.04
CA THR A 291 4.99 -22.21 -9.42
C THR A 291 6.21 -23.07 -9.73
N ASN A 292 7.43 -22.60 -9.43
CA ASN A 292 8.65 -23.35 -9.70
C ASN A 292 8.81 -24.59 -8.79
N LYS A 293 8.43 -24.50 -7.51
CA LYS A 293 8.64 -25.60 -6.56
C LYS A 293 7.57 -26.68 -6.67
N PHE A 294 6.30 -26.30 -6.81
CA PHE A 294 5.17 -27.22 -6.72
C PHE A 294 4.43 -27.42 -8.05
N HIS A 295 4.81 -26.70 -9.12
CA HIS A 295 4.19 -26.79 -10.45
C HIS A 295 2.67 -26.55 -10.41
N ILE A 296 2.26 -25.59 -9.59
CA ILE A 296 0.86 -25.23 -9.36
C ILE A 296 0.42 -24.18 -10.38
N ASP A 297 -0.82 -24.31 -10.86
CA ASP A 297 -1.43 -23.37 -11.80
C ASP A 297 -1.83 -22.04 -11.14
N GLU A 298 -1.98 -21.00 -11.96
CA GLU A 298 -2.32 -19.64 -11.53
C GLU A 298 -3.69 -19.58 -10.83
N GLY A 299 -4.65 -20.43 -11.21
CA GLY A 299 -5.96 -20.50 -10.57
C GLY A 299 -5.87 -20.91 -9.10
N THR A 300 -5.05 -21.91 -8.81
CA THR A 300 -4.81 -22.36 -7.43
C THR A 300 -4.05 -21.32 -6.60
N LEU A 301 -3.11 -20.59 -7.21
CA LEU A 301 -2.46 -19.44 -6.55
C LEU A 301 -3.44 -18.30 -6.30
N GLY A 302 -4.32 -17.99 -7.25
CA GLY A 302 -5.37 -16.99 -7.11
C GLY A 302 -6.31 -17.30 -5.93
N ASN A 303 -6.73 -18.57 -5.78
CA ASN A 303 -7.50 -19.03 -4.61
C ASN A 303 -6.74 -18.80 -3.30
N THR A 304 -5.42 -19.07 -3.31
CA THR A 304 -4.57 -18.90 -2.13
C THR A 304 -4.51 -17.43 -1.72
N PHE A 305 -4.23 -16.51 -2.65
CA PHE A 305 -4.14 -15.09 -2.36
C PHE A 305 -5.50 -14.45 -2.04
N PHE A 306 -6.60 -14.98 -2.59
CA PHE A 306 -7.94 -14.60 -2.18
C PHE A 306 -8.17 -14.91 -0.69
N ILE A 307 -7.86 -16.14 -0.26
CA ILE A 307 -8.00 -16.56 1.15
C ILE A 307 -7.08 -15.74 2.05
N THR A 308 -5.80 -15.56 1.69
CA THR A 308 -4.88 -14.76 2.52
C THR A 308 -5.35 -13.32 2.65
N SER A 309 -5.91 -12.73 1.59
CA SER A 309 -6.44 -11.36 1.63
C SER A 309 -7.66 -11.24 2.54
N LEU A 310 -8.57 -12.21 2.51
CA LEU A 310 -9.75 -12.23 3.37
C LEU A 310 -9.37 -12.39 4.84
N VAL A 311 -8.46 -13.33 5.14
CA VAL A 311 -7.97 -13.57 6.50
C VAL A 311 -7.21 -12.34 7.01
N ALA A 312 -6.35 -11.72 6.19
CA ALA A 312 -5.65 -10.49 6.52
C ALA A 312 -6.61 -9.34 6.88
N ALA A 313 -7.70 -9.17 6.12
CA ALA A 313 -8.69 -8.13 6.39
C ALA A 313 -9.37 -8.31 7.75
N ILE A 314 -9.78 -9.54 8.07
CA ILE A 314 -10.38 -9.89 9.37
C ILE A 314 -9.37 -9.66 10.50
N SER A 315 -8.13 -10.10 10.31
CA SER A 315 -7.06 -9.96 11.29
C SER A 315 -6.74 -8.50 11.64
N ASN A 316 -6.77 -7.60 10.67
CA ASN A 316 -6.52 -6.19 10.91
C ASN A 316 -7.58 -5.55 11.83
N ILE A 317 -8.83 -6.00 11.77
CA ILE A 317 -9.90 -5.56 12.69
C ILE A 317 -9.58 -6.02 14.12
N VAL A 318 -9.19 -7.29 14.27
CA VAL A 318 -8.83 -7.89 15.57
C VAL A 318 -7.62 -7.18 16.20
N ALA A 319 -6.66 -6.74 15.38
CA ALA A 319 -5.46 -6.05 15.84
C ALA A 319 -5.74 -4.81 16.69
N GLY A 320 -6.72 -3.98 16.32
CA GLY A 320 -7.11 -2.81 17.09
C GLY A 320 -7.63 -3.15 18.49
N ALA A 321 -8.36 -4.27 18.62
CA ALA A 321 -8.82 -4.76 19.91
C ALA A 321 -7.67 -5.28 20.79
N LEU A 322 -6.71 -5.99 20.18
CA LEU A 322 -5.50 -6.45 20.87
C LEU A 322 -4.65 -5.27 21.35
N ALA A 323 -4.51 -4.23 20.53
CA ALA A 323 -3.76 -3.02 20.86
C ALA A 323 -4.30 -2.29 22.09
N ARG A 324 -5.62 -2.20 22.23
CA ARG A 324 -6.26 -1.62 23.42
C ARG A 324 -5.98 -2.42 24.69
N ARG A 325 -5.79 -3.74 24.58
CA ARG A 325 -5.57 -4.63 25.73
C ARG A 325 -4.10 -4.74 26.13
N PHE A 326 -3.21 -4.82 25.14
CA PHE A 326 -1.79 -5.13 25.36
C PHE A 326 -0.84 -3.96 25.09
N GLY A 327 -1.33 -2.88 24.48
CA GLY A 327 -0.53 -1.74 24.03
C GLY A 327 0.03 -1.93 22.61
N ASN A 328 0.20 -0.82 21.89
CA ASN A 328 0.51 -0.81 20.45
C ASN A 328 1.79 -1.59 20.10
N VAL A 329 2.92 -1.30 20.78
CA VAL A 329 4.22 -1.92 20.49
C VAL A 329 4.20 -3.43 20.75
N LYS A 330 3.60 -3.86 21.87
CA LYS A 330 3.50 -5.29 22.22
C LYS A 330 2.61 -6.02 21.22
N THR A 331 1.49 -5.44 20.81
CA THR A 331 0.62 -6.04 19.79
C THR A 331 1.33 -6.18 18.45
N MET A 332 2.11 -5.19 18.00
CA MET A 332 2.91 -5.32 16.78
C MET A 332 3.87 -6.51 16.90
N ALA A 333 4.76 -6.51 17.90
CA ALA A 333 5.81 -7.52 17.99
C ALA A 333 5.28 -8.93 18.27
N PHE A 334 4.26 -9.11 19.12
CA PHE A 334 3.74 -10.45 19.43
C PHE A 334 2.91 -11.06 18.29
N THR A 335 2.43 -10.25 17.34
CA THR A 335 1.76 -10.77 16.14
C THR A 335 2.76 -10.99 15.01
N HIS A 336 3.77 -10.14 14.89
CA HIS A 336 4.78 -10.24 13.84
C HIS A 336 5.83 -11.33 14.09
N LEU A 337 6.27 -11.53 15.32
CA LEU A 337 7.34 -12.49 15.62
C LEU A 337 6.97 -13.95 15.27
N PRO A 338 5.75 -14.46 15.58
CA PRO A 338 5.31 -15.75 15.07
C PRO A 338 5.25 -15.79 13.53
N SER A 339 4.79 -14.69 12.91
CA SER A 339 4.70 -14.57 11.45
C SER A 339 6.08 -14.64 10.78
N ALA A 340 7.10 -14.04 11.41
CA ALA A 340 8.48 -14.04 10.94
C ALA A 340 9.09 -15.45 10.95
N ILE A 341 8.83 -16.22 12.02
CA ILE A 341 9.23 -17.63 12.11
C ILE A 341 8.52 -18.45 11.05
N LEU A 342 7.19 -18.30 10.92
CA LEU A 342 6.41 -19.04 9.93
C LEU A 342 6.84 -18.69 8.49
N LEU A 343 7.17 -17.43 8.22
CA LEU A 343 7.66 -16.99 6.92
C LEU A 343 8.96 -17.70 6.54
N ALA A 344 9.92 -17.80 7.48
CA ALA A 344 11.16 -18.55 7.27
C ALA A 344 10.91 -20.05 7.04
N LEU A 345 9.80 -20.59 7.55
CA LEU A 345 9.40 -21.99 7.38
C LEU A 345 8.60 -22.26 6.10
N VAL A 346 8.08 -21.24 5.39
CA VAL A 346 7.32 -21.41 4.13
C VAL A 346 8.03 -22.30 3.10
N PRO A 347 9.36 -22.21 2.91
CA PRO A 347 10.05 -23.05 1.94
C PRO A 347 10.30 -24.48 2.40
N LEU A 348 10.05 -24.85 3.66
CA LEU A 348 10.41 -26.16 4.21
C LEU A 348 9.51 -27.31 3.71
N PRO A 349 8.16 -27.19 3.70
CA PRO A 349 7.30 -28.31 3.34
C PRO A 349 7.52 -28.78 1.89
N SER A 350 7.50 -30.09 1.68
CA SER A 350 7.49 -30.73 0.36
C SER A 350 6.08 -30.83 -0.24
N ASN A 351 5.04 -30.59 0.56
CA ASN A 351 3.65 -30.62 0.14
C ASN A 351 3.07 -29.21 0.08
N PHE A 352 2.49 -28.86 -1.08
CA PHE A 352 1.84 -27.58 -1.33
C PHE A 352 0.81 -27.18 -0.28
N GLN A 353 -0.02 -28.13 0.19
CA GLN A 353 -1.09 -27.83 1.14
C GLN A 353 -0.56 -27.33 2.49
N PHE A 354 0.54 -27.91 2.96
CA PHE A 354 1.21 -27.47 4.19
C PHE A 354 1.91 -26.12 3.99
N ALA A 355 2.62 -25.93 2.87
CA ALA A 355 3.23 -24.63 2.55
C ALA A 355 2.18 -23.52 2.42
N ARG A 356 1.02 -23.82 1.82
CA ARG A 356 -0.14 -22.92 1.72
C ARG A 356 -0.73 -22.60 3.10
N ALA A 357 -0.90 -23.59 3.98
CA ALA A 357 -1.41 -23.37 5.33
C ALA A 357 -0.48 -22.46 6.15
N ILE A 358 0.83 -22.67 6.06
CA ILE A 358 1.83 -21.80 6.69
C ILE A 358 1.73 -20.39 6.12
N LEU A 359 1.65 -20.25 4.79
CA LEU A 359 1.51 -18.94 4.15
C LEU A 359 0.25 -18.18 4.59
N ILE A 360 -0.89 -18.87 4.72
CA ILE A 360 -2.13 -18.28 5.24
C ILE A 360 -1.94 -17.82 6.70
N ALA A 361 -1.26 -18.61 7.54
CA ALA A 361 -0.95 -18.24 8.91
C ALA A 361 -0.01 -17.02 9.00
N VAL A 362 0.97 -16.91 8.09
CA VAL A 362 1.82 -15.71 7.97
C VAL A 362 0.96 -14.49 7.66
N PHE A 363 0.15 -14.52 6.60
CA PHE A 363 -0.68 -13.37 6.21
C PHE A 363 -1.74 -12.99 7.24
N CYS A 364 -2.23 -13.97 8.02
CA CYS A 364 -3.12 -13.74 9.14
C CYS A 364 -2.49 -12.86 10.22
N THR A 365 -1.19 -12.97 10.44
CA THR A 365 -0.50 -12.36 11.58
C THR A 365 0.32 -11.12 11.19
N THR A 366 0.92 -11.10 10.00
CA THR A 366 1.73 -9.95 9.52
C THR A 366 0.90 -8.69 9.28
N LYS A 367 -0.42 -8.77 9.04
CA LYS A 367 -1.27 -7.58 8.82
C LYS A 367 -1.84 -6.97 10.10
N MET A 368 -1.51 -7.54 11.26
CA MET A 368 -2.01 -7.09 12.57
C MET A 368 -1.23 -5.90 13.17
N ASP A 369 -0.33 -5.28 12.43
CA ASP A 369 0.43 -4.11 12.86
C ASP A 369 -0.07 -2.79 12.30
N ILE A 370 -0.91 -2.79 11.26
CA ILE A 370 -1.30 -1.56 10.55
C ILE A 370 -1.95 -0.56 11.51
N ALA A 371 -2.99 -0.99 12.23
CA ALA A 371 -3.68 -0.14 13.20
C ALA A 371 -2.79 0.20 14.42
N PRO A 372 -2.14 -0.76 15.11
CA PRO A 372 -1.24 -0.48 16.22
C PRO A 372 -0.08 0.47 15.87
N ARG A 373 0.56 0.30 14.70
CA ARG A 373 1.69 1.12 14.22
C ARG A 373 1.27 2.57 14.02
N THR A 374 0.10 2.77 13.42
CA THR A 374 -0.47 4.11 13.20
C THR A 374 -0.77 4.80 14.53
N ALA A 375 -1.38 4.07 15.47
CA ALA A 375 -1.66 4.59 16.81
C ALA A 375 -0.36 4.86 17.61
N PHE A 376 0.65 4.01 17.51
CA PHE A 376 1.95 4.18 18.13
C PHE A 376 2.65 5.46 17.64
N LEU A 377 2.74 5.65 16.32
CA LEU A 377 3.32 6.84 15.73
C LEU A 377 2.57 8.11 16.13
N ALA A 378 1.24 8.04 16.20
CA ALA A 378 0.43 9.16 16.67
C ALA A 378 0.70 9.51 18.13
N SER A 379 0.95 8.53 19.00
CA SER A 379 1.28 8.78 20.40
C SER A 379 2.74 9.19 20.63
N TYR A 380 3.66 8.82 19.75
CA TYR A 380 5.10 8.98 19.96
C TYR A 380 5.68 10.27 19.37
N VAL A 381 4.98 10.87 18.40
CA VAL A 381 5.37 12.11 17.71
C VAL A 381 4.31 13.19 17.93
N SER A 382 4.77 14.40 18.26
CA SER A 382 3.96 15.60 18.43
C SER A 382 3.09 15.86 17.19
N ALA A 383 1.91 16.44 17.38
CA ALA A 383 0.93 16.62 16.30
C ALA A 383 1.48 17.53 15.19
N GLU A 384 2.29 18.51 15.55
CA GLU A 384 2.90 19.53 14.71
C GLU A 384 3.93 18.93 13.74
N GLU A 385 4.69 17.93 14.20
CA GLU A 385 5.77 17.32 13.41
C GLU A 385 5.35 15.99 12.75
N ARG A 386 4.22 15.40 13.18
CA ARG A 386 3.77 14.07 12.79
C ARG A 386 3.71 13.87 11.28
N THR A 387 3.16 14.84 10.55
CA THR A 387 3.02 14.76 9.09
C THR A 387 4.37 14.65 8.40
N ALA A 388 5.34 15.48 8.80
CA ALA A 388 6.70 15.46 8.25
C ALA A 388 7.41 14.14 8.60
N VAL A 389 7.30 13.69 9.85
CA VAL A 389 7.87 12.40 10.31
C VAL A 389 7.29 11.21 9.54
N MET A 390 5.98 11.15 9.38
CA MET A 390 5.32 10.09 8.61
C MET A 390 5.74 10.11 7.15
N GLY A 391 5.92 11.30 6.55
CA GLY A 391 6.44 11.47 5.20
C GLY A 391 7.83 10.86 5.03
N ILE A 392 8.78 11.22 5.92
CA ILE A 392 10.15 10.69 5.89
C ILE A 392 10.17 9.18 6.07
N ILE A 393 9.46 8.67 7.09
CA ILE A 393 9.35 7.23 7.35
C ILE A 393 8.79 6.51 6.12
N ASN A 394 7.76 7.06 5.47
CA ASN A 394 7.14 6.43 4.31
C ASN A 394 8.10 6.38 3.10
N VAL A 395 8.89 7.44 2.86
CA VAL A 395 9.92 7.44 1.81
C VAL A 395 10.96 6.35 2.07
N VAL A 396 11.47 6.26 3.31
CA VAL A 396 12.44 5.22 3.70
C VAL A 396 11.85 3.83 3.52
N LYS A 397 10.60 3.61 3.94
CA LYS A 397 9.93 2.32 3.78
C LYS A 397 9.80 1.91 2.31
N ILE A 398 9.33 2.80 1.45
CA ILE A 398 9.14 2.51 0.02
C ILE A 398 10.49 2.23 -0.65
N PHE A 399 11.50 3.06 -0.37
CA PHE A 399 12.84 2.85 -0.90
C PHE A 399 13.41 1.50 -0.44
N SER A 400 13.36 1.20 0.86
CA SER A 400 13.81 -0.09 1.40
C SER A 400 13.06 -1.28 0.79
N GLN A 401 11.74 -1.21 0.68
CA GLN A 401 10.93 -2.26 0.06
C GLN A 401 11.33 -2.50 -1.40
N SER A 402 11.61 -1.44 -2.14
CA SER A 402 11.94 -1.53 -3.57
C SER A 402 13.23 -2.30 -3.84
N LEU A 403 14.17 -2.36 -2.90
CA LEU A 403 15.46 -3.04 -3.09
C LEU A 403 15.35 -4.57 -3.02
N GLY A 404 14.33 -5.08 -2.30
CA GLY A 404 14.18 -6.51 -2.04
C GLY A 404 14.03 -7.39 -3.29
N PRO A 405 13.22 -7.04 -4.30
CA PRO A 405 13.03 -7.89 -5.48
C PRO A 405 14.31 -8.15 -6.29
N THR A 406 15.23 -7.18 -6.40
CA THR A 406 16.54 -7.40 -7.05
C THR A 406 17.38 -8.42 -6.29
N VAL A 407 17.41 -8.33 -4.95
CA VAL A 407 18.11 -9.31 -4.10
C VAL A 407 17.51 -10.70 -4.29
N THR A 408 16.19 -10.80 -4.30
CA THR A 408 15.51 -12.09 -4.50
C THR A 408 15.69 -12.63 -5.91
N GLY A 409 15.70 -11.79 -6.95
CA GLY A 409 16.01 -12.18 -8.33
C GLY A 409 17.44 -12.74 -8.46
N LEU A 410 18.40 -12.14 -7.77
CA LEU A 410 19.79 -12.65 -7.71
C LEU A 410 19.86 -14.02 -7.02
N LEU A 411 19.15 -14.20 -5.90
CA LEU A 411 19.06 -15.50 -5.22
C LEU A 411 18.37 -16.56 -6.09
N ALA A 412 17.33 -16.17 -6.81
CA ALA A 412 16.59 -17.05 -7.73
C ALA A 412 17.45 -17.50 -8.92
N THR A 413 18.31 -16.62 -9.45
CA THR A 413 19.28 -16.96 -10.52
C THR A 413 20.21 -18.12 -10.12
N HIS A 414 20.50 -18.25 -8.83
CA HIS A 414 21.34 -19.33 -8.28
C HIS A 414 20.53 -20.53 -7.75
N GLY A 415 19.23 -20.60 -8.02
CA GLY A 415 18.34 -21.64 -7.49
C GLY A 415 18.10 -21.56 -5.98
N LYS A 416 18.48 -20.46 -5.32
CA LYS A 416 18.43 -20.28 -3.86
C LYS A 416 17.32 -19.33 -3.41
N ILE A 417 16.23 -19.24 -4.16
CA ILE A 417 15.10 -18.36 -3.82
C ILE A 417 14.53 -18.61 -2.42
N TRP A 418 14.58 -19.84 -1.91
CA TRP A 418 14.11 -20.14 -0.55
C TRP A 418 14.84 -19.31 0.53
N LEU A 419 16.07 -18.86 0.27
CA LEU A 419 16.80 -17.98 1.18
C LEU A 419 16.12 -16.62 1.35
N SER A 420 15.36 -16.11 0.37
CA SER A 420 14.67 -14.82 0.52
C SER A 420 13.64 -14.88 1.63
N PHE A 421 12.90 -15.99 1.76
CA PHE A 421 11.94 -16.23 2.83
C PHE A 421 12.61 -16.33 4.20
N VAL A 422 13.74 -17.04 4.27
CA VAL A 422 14.51 -17.18 5.53
C VAL A 422 15.10 -15.85 5.96
N ILE A 423 15.75 -15.13 5.04
CA ILE A 423 16.32 -13.81 5.31
C ILE A 423 15.23 -12.82 5.72
N ALA A 424 14.08 -12.82 5.03
CA ALA A 424 12.94 -11.99 5.39
C ALA A 424 12.43 -12.30 6.81
N GLY A 425 12.22 -13.58 7.12
CA GLY A 425 11.80 -14.00 8.47
C GLY A 425 12.80 -13.59 9.55
N VAL A 426 14.11 -13.76 9.32
CA VAL A 426 15.15 -13.35 10.28
C VAL A 426 15.17 -11.84 10.47
N LEU A 427 15.11 -11.05 9.39
CA LEU A 427 15.10 -9.60 9.45
C LEU A 427 13.84 -9.07 10.15
N GLN A 428 12.68 -9.67 9.89
CA GLN A 428 11.42 -9.29 10.53
C GLN A 428 11.45 -9.61 12.04
N ALA A 429 11.94 -10.80 12.42
CA ALA A 429 12.12 -11.15 13.82
C ALA A 429 13.12 -10.21 14.53
N ALA A 430 14.23 -9.84 13.85
CA ALA A 430 15.19 -8.89 14.38
C ALA A 430 14.59 -7.50 14.59
N TYR A 431 13.76 -7.04 13.64
CA TYR A 431 12.98 -5.80 13.78
C TYR A 431 12.04 -5.84 15.00
N ASP A 432 11.28 -6.93 15.18
CA ASP A 432 10.32 -7.07 16.28
C ASP A 432 11.03 -7.05 17.65
N LEU A 433 12.15 -7.78 17.76
CA LEU A 433 12.96 -7.81 18.98
C LEU A 433 13.59 -6.43 19.26
N ALA A 434 14.07 -5.73 18.22
CA ALA A 434 14.59 -4.38 18.37
C ALA A 434 13.50 -3.38 18.79
N MET A 435 12.31 -3.46 18.20
CA MET A 435 11.14 -2.66 18.62
C MET A 435 10.80 -2.90 20.10
N LEU A 436 10.76 -4.16 20.55
CA LEU A 436 10.53 -4.49 21.96
C LEU A 436 11.62 -3.92 22.86
N TYR A 437 12.90 -4.10 22.50
CA TYR A 437 14.03 -3.62 23.29
C TYR A 437 14.03 -2.09 23.44
N PHE A 438 13.97 -1.35 22.33
CA PHE A 438 14.04 0.11 22.37
C PHE A 438 12.82 0.73 23.06
N PHE A 439 11.61 0.23 22.80
CA PHE A 439 10.39 0.91 23.27
C PHE A 439 9.82 0.36 24.58
N LEU A 440 10.20 -0.83 25.02
CA LEU A 440 9.80 -1.34 26.35
C LEU A 440 10.92 -1.27 27.38
N THR A 441 12.18 -1.24 26.98
CA THR A 441 13.31 -1.27 27.92
C THR A 441 14.04 0.07 28.00
N VAL A 442 14.25 0.75 26.87
CA VAL A 442 15.03 2.00 26.84
C VAL A 442 14.14 3.22 27.06
N VAL A 443 13.04 3.35 26.31
CA VAL A 443 12.13 4.52 26.37
C VAL A 443 11.19 4.49 27.59
N SER A 444 10.96 3.33 28.21
CA SER A 444 10.15 3.21 29.44
C SER A 444 10.90 3.62 30.71
N VAL A 445 12.23 3.72 30.64
CA VAL A 445 13.11 3.96 31.80
C VAL A 445 13.71 5.38 31.78
N SER A 446 13.63 6.07 30.63
CA SER A 446 13.85 7.51 30.48
C SER A 446 12.56 8.28 30.68
#